data_AF-A0A8S0WIV9-F1
#
_entry.id   AF-A0A8S0WIV9-F1
#
_cell.length_a   1.000
_cell.length_b   1.000
_cell.length_c   1.000
_cell.angle_alpha   90.00
_cell.angle_beta   90.00
_cell.angle_gamma   90.00
#
_symmetry.space_group_name_H-M   'P 1'
#
loop_
_entity.id
_entity.type
_entity.pdbx_description
1 polymer ?
#
loop_
_entity_poly.entity_id
_entity_poly.type
_entity_poly.pdbx_seq_one_letter_code
_entity_poly.pdbx_strand_id
1 'polypeptide(L)'
;MACIGALADAIVTAFSDAWLAHSTESKPIKRSKSWWTDECSETFRVYQLSCLLTDYNKFKKACKDTKHDFFNEHIAEITTSCKRPWDLMEWVKQHKLPPCEAIHNGNQPCHDMDNLWDVLHGMYNSALGREYDASVLDELPNEPVCEWADFSEHELLSDPHAPLSRGGLPSGEFWRLSPKGLGWGGDHL
;
A
#
# COMPACT_ATOMS: atom_id res chain seq x y z
N MET A 1 13.39 25.71 47.79
CA MET A 1 12.83 25.22 46.52
C MET A 1 13.93 24.88 45.50
N ALA A 2 15.01 24.19 45.90
CA ALA A 2 16.14 23.86 45.01
C ALA A 2 16.12 22.41 44.50
N CYS A 3 15.30 21.54 45.09
CA CYS A 3 15.36 20.09 44.83
C CYS A 3 14.60 19.63 43.57
N ILE A 4 13.64 20.42 43.08
CA ILE A 4 12.84 20.04 41.90
C ILE A 4 13.66 20.19 40.62
N GLY A 5 14.42 21.28 40.48
CA GLY A 5 15.31 21.50 39.32
C GLY A 5 16.40 20.42 39.23
N ALA A 6 17.08 20.15 40.35
CA ALA A 6 18.12 19.12 40.40
C ALA A 6 17.59 17.71 40.06
N LEU A 7 16.35 17.39 40.46
CA LEU A 7 15.71 16.12 40.10
C LEU A 7 15.35 16.06 38.61
N ALA A 8 14.84 17.15 38.04
CA ALA A 8 14.51 17.22 36.62
C ALA A 8 15.77 17.07 35.74
N ASP A 9 16.86 17.76 36.11
CA ASP A 9 18.14 17.65 35.41
C ASP A 9 18.68 16.21 35.48
N ALA A 10 18.63 15.56 36.65
CA ALA A 10 19.07 14.19 36.81
C ALA A 10 18.27 13.19 35.94
N ILE A 11 16.95 13.42 35.79
CA ILE A 11 16.10 12.59 34.91
C ILE A 11 16.49 12.81 33.45
N VAL A 12 16.66 14.06 33.02
CA VAL A 12 17.06 14.39 31.64
C VAL A 12 18.43 13.79 31.31
N THR A 13 19.40 13.90 32.21
CA THR A 13 20.73 13.30 32.04
C THR A 13 20.64 11.77 31.96
N ALA A 14 19.91 11.12 32.88
CA ALA A 14 19.76 9.68 32.87
C ALA A 14 19.09 9.15 31.58
N PHE A 15 18.08 9.87 31.08
CA PHE A 15 17.45 9.55 29.79
C PHE A 15 18.40 9.77 28.61
N SER A 16 19.15 10.87 28.62
CA SER A 16 20.11 11.19 27.55
C SER A 16 21.25 10.16 27.50
N ASP A 17 21.80 9.78 28.65
CA ASP A 17 22.86 8.78 28.75
C ASP A 17 22.37 7.40 28.31
N ALA A 18 21.16 7.00 28.73
CA ALA A 18 20.54 5.76 28.27
C ALA A 18 20.25 5.78 26.77
N TRP A 19 19.79 6.91 26.23
CA TRP A 19 19.54 7.07 24.81
C TRP A 19 20.84 6.98 24.01
N LEU A 20 21.91 7.67 24.40
CA LEU A 20 23.19 7.61 23.71
C LEU A 20 23.85 6.21 23.81
N ALA A 21 23.68 5.50 24.92
CA ALA A 21 24.20 4.15 25.10
C ALA A 21 23.47 3.08 24.29
N HIS A 22 22.17 3.27 24.04
CA HIS A 22 21.30 2.26 23.41
C HIS A 22 20.76 2.63 22.04
N SER A 23 20.91 3.89 21.61
CA SER A 23 20.60 4.29 20.24
C SER A 23 21.78 3.98 19.32
N THR A 24 21.47 3.38 18.19
CA THR A 24 22.40 3.24 17.06
C THR A 24 21.91 4.17 15.96
N GLU A 25 22.82 4.92 15.35
CA GLU A 25 22.51 5.69 14.13
C GLU A 25 21.84 4.77 13.12
N SER A 26 20.64 5.16 12.67
CA SER A 26 19.94 4.38 11.67
C SER A 26 20.75 4.43 10.39
N LYS A 27 21.39 3.32 10.02
CA LYS A 27 21.93 3.18 8.67
C LYS A 27 20.79 3.47 7.69
N PRO A 28 20.99 4.29 6.65
CA PRO A 28 19.97 4.49 5.63
C PRO A 28 19.69 3.14 4.94
N ILE A 29 18.67 2.43 5.43
CA ILE A 29 18.16 1.19 4.84
C ILE A 29 17.47 1.58 3.52
N LYS A 30 17.28 0.68 2.56
CA LYS A 30 16.47 0.94 1.34
C LYS A 30 15.07 1.54 1.59
N ARG A 31 14.55 1.49 2.83
CA ARG A 31 13.30 2.12 3.28
C ARG A 31 13.46 3.55 3.84
N SER A 32 14.68 4.05 4.06
CA SER A 32 14.90 5.45 4.42
C SER A 32 14.47 6.35 3.26
N LYS A 33 13.92 7.51 3.56
CA LYS A 33 13.51 8.49 2.54
C LYS A 33 14.78 9.12 1.94
N SER A 34 15.34 8.49 0.91
CA SER A 34 16.54 9.00 0.19
C SER A 34 16.34 10.38 -0.44
N TRP A 35 15.07 10.79 -0.64
CA TRP A 35 14.69 12.11 -1.14
C TRP A 35 14.61 13.19 -0.05
N TRP A 36 14.73 12.81 1.23
CA TRP A 36 14.61 13.76 2.34
C TRP A 36 15.88 14.59 2.48
N THR A 37 15.75 15.90 2.48
CA THR A 37 16.85 16.86 2.53
C THR A 37 16.85 17.67 3.83
N ASP A 38 17.94 18.38 4.10
CA ASP A 38 18.06 19.27 5.27
C ASP A 38 16.99 20.38 5.26
N GLU A 39 16.56 20.83 4.08
CA GLU A 39 15.45 21.79 3.94
C GLU A 39 14.12 21.24 4.48
N CYS A 40 13.85 19.95 4.26
CA CYS A 40 12.67 19.28 4.83
C CYS A 40 12.77 19.21 6.35
N SER A 41 13.96 18.92 6.88
CA SER A 41 14.20 18.89 8.33
C SER A 41 14.05 20.27 8.98
N GLU A 42 14.58 21.32 8.33
CA GLU A 42 14.54 22.69 8.86
C GLU A 42 13.12 23.25 8.86
N THR A 43 12.40 23.12 7.74
CA THR A 43 10.99 23.56 7.66
C THR A 43 10.09 22.77 8.61
N PHE A 44 10.42 21.50 8.87
CA PHE A 44 9.74 20.69 9.88
C PHE A 44 10.01 21.18 11.31
N ARG A 45 11.26 21.51 11.64
CA ARG A 45 11.62 22.10 12.94
C ARG A 45 10.88 23.41 13.19
N VAL A 46 10.84 24.29 12.20
CA VAL A 46 10.09 25.56 12.28
C VAL A 46 8.60 25.29 12.54
N TYR A 47 7.99 24.34 11.84
CA TYR A 47 6.60 23.95 12.08
C TYR A 47 6.39 23.35 13.47
N GLN A 48 7.29 22.49 13.97
CA GLN A 48 7.18 21.93 15.31
C GLN A 48 7.20 23.00 16.39
N LEU A 49 8.06 24.02 16.24
CA LEU A 49 8.17 25.12 17.19
C LEU A 49 6.97 26.08 17.10
N SER A 50 6.47 26.38 15.90
CA SER A 50 5.40 27.35 15.73
C SER A 50 4.00 26.75 15.87
N CYS A 51 3.82 25.47 15.51
CA CYS A 51 2.52 24.78 15.36
C CYS A 51 1.52 25.51 14.45
N LEU A 52 1.98 26.44 13.60
CA LEU A 52 1.13 27.26 12.76
C LEU A 52 0.84 26.58 11.42
N LEU A 53 -0.38 26.76 10.92
CA LEU A 53 -0.81 26.23 9.62
C LEU A 53 0.03 26.79 8.46
N THR A 54 0.50 28.02 8.56
CA THR A 54 1.36 28.65 7.55
C THR A 54 2.69 27.94 7.41
N ASP A 55 3.30 27.53 8.53
CA ASP A 55 4.58 26.83 8.53
C ASP A 55 4.40 25.35 8.17
N TYR A 56 3.27 24.75 8.52
CA TYR A 56 2.88 23.44 8.00
C TYR A 56 2.79 23.43 6.46
N ASN A 57 2.20 24.47 5.86
CA ASN A 57 2.12 24.59 4.41
C ASN A 57 3.50 24.76 3.76
N LYS A 58 4.42 25.49 4.39
CA LYS A 58 5.82 25.60 3.93
C LYS A 58 6.52 24.25 3.99
N PHE A 59 6.41 23.53 5.11
CA PHE A 59 6.96 22.18 5.25
C PHE A 59 6.39 21.21 4.20
N LYS A 60 5.06 21.21 4.02
CA LYS A 60 4.39 20.38 3.02
C LYS A 60 4.88 20.69 1.60
N LYS A 61 5.09 21.98 1.30
CA LYS A 61 5.61 22.42 0.01
C LYS A 61 7.06 21.95 -0.19
N ALA A 62 7.95 22.20 0.77
CA ALA A 62 9.35 21.75 0.71
C ALA A 62 9.45 20.23 0.51
N CYS A 63 8.66 19.45 1.25
CA CYS A 63 8.59 17.98 1.07
C CYS A 63 8.08 17.57 -0.32
N LYS A 64 7.12 18.31 -0.88
CA LYS A 64 6.56 18.00 -2.20
C LYS A 64 7.61 18.28 -3.28
N ASP A 65 8.26 19.43 -3.22
CA ASP A 65 9.20 19.90 -4.22
C ASP A 65 10.46 19.01 -4.24
N THR A 66 11.08 18.78 -3.09
CA THR A 66 12.25 17.88 -2.94
C THR A 66 11.97 16.45 -3.40
N LYS A 67 10.81 15.90 -3.03
CA LYS A 67 10.39 14.58 -3.49
C LYS A 67 10.22 14.55 -5.01
N HIS A 68 9.57 15.56 -5.56
CA HIS A 68 9.32 15.66 -6.99
C HIS A 68 10.63 15.74 -7.77
N ASP A 69 11.56 16.58 -7.33
CA ASP A 69 12.86 16.76 -7.98
C ASP A 69 13.70 15.47 -7.94
N PHE A 70 13.76 14.80 -6.79
CA PHE A 70 14.44 13.50 -6.66
C PHE A 70 13.91 12.45 -7.65
N PHE A 71 12.57 12.29 -7.72
CA PHE A 71 12.01 11.30 -8.64
C PHE A 71 12.15 11.71 -10.10
N ASN A 72 12.09 13.00 -10.42
CA ASN A 72 12.30 13.46 -11.79
C ASN A 72 13.73 13.26 -12.26
N GLU A 73 14.71 13.53 -11.40
CA GLU A 73 16.12 13.22 -11.66
C GLU A 73 16.30 11.72 -11.93
N HIS A 74 15.72 10.88 -11.08
CA HIS A 74 15.79 9.43 -11.27
C HIS A 74 15.08 8.96 -12.54
N ILE A 75 13.93 9.54 -12.89
CA ILE A 75 13.22 9.26 -14.15
C ILE A 75 14.09 9.69 -15.36
N ALA A 76 14.77 10.84 -15.27
CA ALA A 76 15.66 11.31 -16.34
C ALA A 76 16.88 10.39 -16.51
N GLU A 77 17.48 9.94 -15.40
CA GLU A 77 18.55 8.94 -15.39
C GLU A 77 18.08 7.64 -16.05
N ILE A 78 16.92 7.11 -15.63
CA ILE A 78 16.32 5.90 -16.20
C ILE A 78 16.04 6.10 -17.70
N THR A 79 15.53 7.25 -18.12
CA THR A 79 15.22 7.52 -19.53
C THR A 79 16.49 7.61 -20.39
N THR A 80 17.61 8.04 -19.80
CA THR A 80 18.91 8.14 -20.48
C THR A 80 19.60 6.78 -20.57
N SER A 81 19.52 5.98 -19.51
CA SER A 81 20.14 4.64 -19.41
C SER A 81 19.31 3.55 -20.09
N CYS A 82 17.98 3.62 -19.95
CA CYS A 82 17.01 2.69 -20.52
C CYS A 82 16.22 3.39 -21.63
N LYS A 83 16.19 2.82 -22.85
CA LYS A 83 15.51 3.42 -24.01
C LYS A 83 14.03 3.76 -23.75
N ARG A 84 13.35 3.08 -22.81
CA ARG A 84 11.98 3.39 -22.37
C ARG A 84 11.85 3.21 -20.85
N PRO A 85 11.16 4.12 -20.12
CA PRO A 85 10.95 4.00 -18.67
C PRO A 85 10.31 2.69 -18.21
N TRP A 86 9.47 2.09 -19.05
CA TRP A 86 8.75 0.84 -18.77
C TRP A 86 9.66 -0.40 -18.82
N ASP A 87 10.80 -0.33 -19.51
CA ASP A 87 11.78 -1.43 -19.61
C ASP A 87 12.46 -1.73 -18.25
N LEU A 88 12.31 -0.83 -17.27
CA LEU A 88 12.74 -1.04 -15.88
C LEU A 88 11.87 -2.07 -15.14
N MET A 89 10.59 -2.17 -15.49
CA MET A 89 9.66 -3.02 -14.75
C MET A 89 9.87 -4.49 -15.10
N GLU A 90 9.98 -5.34 -14.08
CA GLU A 90 10.20 -6.78 -14.29
C GLU A 90 9.10 -7.43 -15.13
N TRP A 91 7.87 -6.93 -15.07
CA TRP A 91 6.75 -7.45 -15.86
C TRP A 91 6.76 -7.03 -17.34
N VAL A 92 7.59 -6.06 -17.73
CA VAL A 92 7.76 -5.60 -19.13
C VAL A 92 8.97 -6.24 -19.81
N LYS A 93 9.87 -6.86 -19.02
CA LYS A 93 10.94 -7.69 -19.58
C LYS A 93 10.32 -8.81 -20.42
N GLN A 94 11.05 -9.27 -21.44
CA GLN A 94 10.65 -10.47 -22.19
C GLN A 94 10.43 -11.62 -21.20
N HIS A 95 9.17 -11.93 -20.92
CA HIS A 95 8.82 -13.15 -20.23
C HIS A 95 9.29 -14.29 -21.12
N LYS A 96 10.17 -15.13 -20.58
CA LYS A 96 10.40 -16.43 -21.18
C LYS A 96 9.06 -17.14 -21.06
N LEU A 97 8.33 -17.24 -22.18
CA LEU A 97 7.14 -18.06 -22.21
C LEU A 97 7.55 -19.44 -21.67
N PRO A 98 6.79 -20.02 -20.72
CA PRO A 98 7.04 -21.41 -20.35
C PRO A 98 7.08 -22.23 -21.64
N PRO A 99 7.91 -23.30 -21.70
CA PRO A 99 7.91 -24.18 -22.85
C PRO A 99 6.46 -24.53 -23.20
N CYS A 100 6.04 -24.25 -24.43
CA CYS A 100 4.68 -24.55 -24.85
C CYS A 100 4.49 -26.07 -24.81
N GLU A 101 3.89 -26.57 -23.74
CA GLU A 101 3.47 -27.96 -23.64
C GLU A 101 2.14 -28.13 -24.39
N ALA A 102 2.03 -29.21 -25.17
CA ALA A 102 0.78 -29.52 -25.84
C ALA A 102 -0.30 -29.82 -24.79
N ILE A 103 -1.52 -29.34 -25.01
CA ILE A 103 -2.66 -29.64 -24.13
C ILE A 103 -2.85 -31.16 -24.11
N HIS A 104 -2.91 -31.75 -22.91
CA HIS A 104 -3.06 -33.19 -22.71
C HIS A 104 -4.52 -33.54 -22.38
N ASN A 105 -5.03 -34.59 -23.01
CA ASN A 105 -6.25 -35.26 -22.59
C ASN A 105 -5.87 -36.58 -21.92
N GLY A 106 -5.83 -36.59 -20.58
CA GLY A 106 -5.24 -37.69 -19.81
C GLY A 106 -3.74 -37.82 -20.09
N ASN A 107 -3.29 -39.00 -20.54
CA ASN A 107 -1.87 -39.27 -20.84
C ASN A 107 -1.48 -39.01 -22.30
N GLN A 108 -2.39 -38.52 -23.15
CA GLN A 108 -2.13 -38.34 -24.57
C GLN A 108 -2.10 -36.85 -24.95
N PRO A 109 -1.03 -36.36 -25.61
CA PRO A 109 -1.00 -35.00 -26.17
C PRO A 109 -1.98 -34.84 -27.33
N CYS A 110 -2.75 -33.76 -27.30
CA CYS A 110 -3.61 -33.35 -28.40
C CYS A 110 -2.78 -32.62 -29.45
N HIS A 111 -2.48 -33.29 -30.56
CA HIS A 111 -1.72 -32.72 -31.68
C HIS A 111 -2.60 -32.24 -32.84
N ASP A 112 -3.89 -32.54 -32.79
CA ASP A 112 -4.86 -32.25 -33.83
C ASP A 112 -5.91 -31.24 -33.32
N MET A 113 -6.34 -30.33 -34.19
CA MET A 113 -7.21 -29.21 -33.82
C MET A 113 -8.61 -29.67 -33.43
N ASP A 114 -9.16 -30.67 -34.12
CA ASP A 114 -10.51 -31.17 -33.83
C ASP A 114 -10.53 -31.85 -32.44
N ASN A 115 -9.52 -32.67 -32.16
CA ASN A 115 -9.32 -33.28 -30.85
C ASN A 115 -9.13 -32.25 -29.74
N LEU A 116 -8.42 -31.15 -30.00
CA LEU A 116 -8.26 -30.06 -29.04
C LEU A 116 -9.61 -29.39 -28.72
N TRP A 117 -10.43 -29.12 -29.74
CA TRP A 117 -11.75 -28.52 -29.56
C TRP A 117 -12.71 -29.42 -28.80
N ASP A 118 -12.72 -30.72 -29.08
CA ASP A 118 -13.55 -31.68 -28.35
C ASP A 118 -13.17 -31.76 -26.87
N VAL A 119 -11.87 -31.75 -26.58
CA VAL A 119 -11.35 -31.75 -25.19
C VAL A 119 -11.75 -30.46 -24.48
N LEU A 120 -11.55 -29.31 -25.12
CA LEU A 120 -11.91 -28.02 -24.56
C LEU A 120 -13.42 -27.93 -24.31
N HIS A 121 -14.24 -28.34 -25.29
CA HIS A 121 -15.69 -28.37 -25.14
C HIS A 121 -16.16 -29.34 -24.06
N GLY A 122 -15.52 -30.50 -23.93
CA GLY A 122 -15.80 -31.46 -22.85
C GLY A 122 -15.47 -30.93 -21.46
N MET A 123 -14.41 -30.13 -21.32
CA MET A 123 -14.02 -29.51 -20.03
C MET A 123 -15.04 -28.49 -19.54
N TYR A 124 -15.53 -27.61 -20.43
CA TYR A 124 -16.47 -26.55 -20.03
C TYR A 124 -17.94 -27.00 -20.06
N ASN A 125 -18.27 -27.98 -20.91
CA ASN A 125 -19.61 -28.53 -21.05
C ASN A 125 -19.67 -29.97 -20.52
N SER A 126 -19.01 -30.27 -19.40
CA SER A 126 -18.98 -31.62 -18.80
C SER A 126 -20.36 -32.13 -18.37
N ALA A 127 -21.34 -31.23 -18.29
CA ALA A 127 -22.74 -31.51 -18.00
C ALA A 127 -23.62 -31.64 -19.27
N LEU A 128 -23.05 -31.52 -20.47
CA LEU A 128 -23.80 -31.66 -21.71
C LEU A 128 -24.45 -33.05 -21.78
N GLY A 129 -25.78 -33.10 -21.89
CA GLY A 129 -26.56 -34.34 -21.94
C GLY A 129 -26.88 -34.97 -20.58
N ARG A 130 -26.52 -34.34 -19.46
CA ARG A 130 -27.06 -34.73 -18.14
C ARG A 130 -28.46 -34.16 -17.99
N GLU A 131 -29.41 -34.99 -17.58
CA GLU A 131 -30.72 -34.50 -17.14
C GLU A 131 -30.53 -33.67 -15.87
N TYR A 132 -30.95 -32.40 -15.91
CA TYR A 132 -30.90 -31.50 -14.77
C TYR A 132 -32.24 -31.54 -14.05
N ASP A 133 -32.24 -32.03 -12.82
CA ASP A 133 -33.40 -32.01 -11.95
C ASP A 133 -33.56 -30.63 -11.31
N ALA A 134 -34.44 -29.82 -11.88
CA ALA A 134 -34.76 -28.50 -11.37
C ALA A 134 -35.59 -28.53 -10.08
N SER A 135 -36.16 -29.69 -9.70
CA SER A 135 -36.95 -29.81 -8.47
C SER A 135 -36.12 -29.61 -7.19
N VAL A 136 -34.78 -29.75 -7.28
CA VAL A 136 -33.85 -29.38 -6.20
C VAL A 136 -33.96 -27.90 -5.82
N LEU A 137 -34.38 -27.03 -6.75
CA LEU A 137 -34.61 -25.61 -6.46
C LEU A 137 -35.91 -25.39 -5.66
N ASP A 138 -36.88 -26.30 -5.73
CA ASP A 138 -38.14 -26.22 -4.97
C ASP A 138 -37.93 -26.58 -3.48
N GLU A 139 -36.86 -27.33 -3.16
CA GLU A 139 -36.46 -27.69 -1.79
C GLU A 139 -35.64 -26.59 -1.10
N LEU A 140 -35.12 -25.62 -1.85
CA LEU A 140 -34.36 -24.52 -1.28
C LEU A 140 -35.31 -23.56 -0.54
N PRO A 141 -34.98 -23.16 0.71
CA PRO A 141 -35.77 -22.16 1.41
C PRO A 141 -35.72 -20.85 0.64
N ASN A 142 -36.87 -20.20 0.44
CA ASN A 142 -36.92 -18.84 -0.08
C ASN A 142 -36.16 -17.92 0.87
N GLU A 143 -34.96 -17.49 0.47
CA GLU A 143 -34.24 -16.46 1.20
C GLU A 143 -35.09 -15.18 1.20
N PRO A 144 -35.17 -14.48 2.34
CA PRO A 144 -35.89 -13.22 2.38
C PRO A 144 -35.27 -12.27 1.35
N VAL A 145 -36.13 -11.56 0.59
CA VAL A 145 -35.67 -10.48 -0.28
C VAL A 145 -34.87 -9.51 0.58
N CYS A 146 -33.57 -9.44 0.34
CA CYS A 146 -32.72 -8.47 0.99
C CYS A 146 -33.14 -7.10 0.45
N GLU A 147 -33.85 -6.32 1.26
CA GLU A 147 -34.09 -4.93 0.94
C GLU A 147 -32.75 -4.22 0.85
N TRP A 148 -32.51 -3.54 -0.28
CA TRP A 148 -31.38 -2.64 -0.40
C TRP A 148 -31.46 -1.64 0.75
N ALA A 149 -30.43 -1.59 1.59
CA ALA A 149 -30.37 -0.57 2.62
C ALA A 149 -30.38 0.80 1.92
N ASP A 150 -31.34 1.65 2.28
CA ASP A 150 -31.34 3.04 1.85
C ASP A 150 -30.05 3.71 2.33
N PHE A 151 -29.36 4.41 1.43
CA PHE A 151 -28.21 5.23 1.80
C PHE A 151 -28.65 6.28 2.81
N SER A 152 -27.94 6.38 3.94
CA SER A 152 -28.27 7.44 4.91
C SER A 152 -27.85 8.81 4.36
N GLU A 153 -28.62 9.87 4.64
CA GLU A 153 -28.21 11.24 4.30
C GLU A 153 -26.83 11.59 4.90
N HIS A 154 -26.47 10.95 6.00
CA HIS A 154 -25.15 11.06 6.61
C HIS A 154 -24.04 10.47 5.73
N GLU A 155 -24.23 9.32 5.07
CA GLU A 155 -23.27 8.77 4.10
C GLU A 155 -23.13 9.67 2.86
N LEU A 156 -24.19 10.37 2.46
CA LEU A 156 -24.17 11.30 1.34
C LEU A 156 -23.45 12.63 1.67
N LEU A 157 -23.62 13.14 2.91
CA LEU A 157 -23.14 14.46 3.33
C LEU A 157 -21.81 14.43 4.08
N SER A 158 -21.45 13.29 4.68
CA SER A 158 -20.17 13.15 5.39
C SER A 158 -18.96 13.12 4.45
N ASP A 159 -19.17 13.06 3.13
CA ASP A 159 -18.07 12.89 2.20
C ASP A 159 -18.10 13.71 0.88
N PRO A 160 -17.82 15.04 0.93
CA PRO A 160 -17.54 15.80 -0.29
C PRO A 160 -16.07 15.68 -0.76
N HIS A 161 -15.15 15.09 0.02
CA HIS A 161 -13.71 15.21 -0.22
C HIS A 161 -12.81 14.03 0.19
N ALA A 162 -13.31 12.90 0.69
CA ALA A 162 -12.46 11.74 0.91
C ALA A 162 -12.15 11.08 -0.44
N PRO A 163 -10.87 10.74 -0.70
CA PRO A 163 -10.52 9.93 -1.86
C PRO A 163 -11.18 8.57 -1.70
N LEU A 164 -11.95 8.16 -2.71
CA LEU A 164 -12.54 6.83 -2.86
C LEU A 164 -11.52 5.75 -2.48
N SER A 165 -11.63 5.22 -1.26
CA SER A 165 -10.91 4.03 -0.86
C SER A 165 -11.70 2.85 -1.42
N ARG A 166 -11.20 2.20 -2.47
CA ARG A 166 -11.73 0.92 -2.92
C ARG A 166 -11.49 -0.11 -1.81
N GLY A 167 -12.55 -0.50 -1.10
CA GLY A 167 -12.46 -1.51 -0.06
C GLY A 167 -13.84 -1.99 0.37
N GLY A 168 -14.53 -2.73 -0.50
CA GLY A 168 -15.70 -3.51 -0.10
C GLY A 168 -15.24 -4.82 0.57
N LEU A 169 -15.55 -4.98 1.86
CA LEU A 169 -16.02 -6.18 2.57
C LEU A 169 -15.75 -6.05 4.09
N PRO A 170 -16.71 -6.40 4.96
CA PRO A 170 -16.58 -6.27 6.40
C PRO A 170 -15.98 -7.55 7.00
N SER A 171 -14.66 -7.59 7.16
CA SER A 171 -14.03 -8.45 8.17
C SER A 171 -12.59 -8.00 8.41
N GLY A 172 -12.26 -7.68 9.66
CA GLY A 172 -10.89 -7.44 10.10
C GLY A 172 -10.50 -5.97 10.19
N GLU A 173 -10.63 -5.41 11.39
CA GLU A 173 -9.72 -4.42 12.00
C GLU A 173 -8.91 -3.52 11.04
N PHE A 174 -9.49 -2.40 10.61
CA PHE A 174 -8.79 -1.38 9.82
C PHE A 174 -8.47 -0.14 10.67
N TRP A 175 -7.27 -0.17 11.26
CA TRP A 175 -6.46 0.91 11.82
C TRP A 175 -7.12 2.28 12.03
N ARG A 176 -7.60 2.51 13.26
CA ARG A 176 -7.51 3.84 13.88
C ARG A 176 -6.02 4.15 14.03
N LEU A 177 -5.51 5.16 13.33
CA LEU A 177 -4.22 5.77 13.67
C LEU A 177 -4.35 6.41 15.05
N SER A 178 -4.08 5.60 16.08
CA SER A 178 -3.78 6.08 17.41
C SER A 178 -2.44 6.81 17.33
N PRO A 179 -2.28 8.03 17.88
CA PRO A 179 -1.00 8.72 17.95
C PRO A 179 -0.13 8.08 19.05
N LYS A 180 0.20 6.80 18.88
CA LYS A 180 1.18 6.08 19.67
C LYS A 180 2.21 5.53 18.70
N GLY A 181 3.33 6.23 18.60
CA GLY A 181 4.44 5.89 17.70
C GLY A 181 5.34 7.06 17.30
N LEU A 182 5.06 8.28 17.74
CA LEU A 182 6.00 9.41 17.65
C LEU A 182 7.02 9.32 18.79
N GLY A 183 7.87 8.29 18.77
CA GLY A 183 9.11 8.28 19.52
C GLY A 183 10.15 9.05 18.72
N TRP A 184 10.13 10.38 18.82
CA TRP A 184 11.21 11.20 18.29
C TRP A 184 12.19 11.47 19.43
N GLY A 185 13.36 10.82 19.32
CA GLY A 185 14.56 11.28 20.01
C GLY A 185 14.84 12.70 19.53
N GLY A 186 14.80 13.62 20.49
CA GLY A 186 15.30 14.97 20.31
C GLY A 186 16.81 14.97 20.13
N ASP A 187 17.24 16.05 19.50
CA ASP A 187 18.58 16.61 19.50
C ASP A 187 19.63 15.84 18.71
N HIS A 188 20.03 16.40 17.57
CA HIS A 188 21.34 17.04 17.47
C HIS A 188 21.33 18.08 16.33
N LEU A 189 21.84 19.26 16.70
CA LEU A 189 22.40 20.36 15.89
C LEU A 189 21.49 21.06 14.88
#